data_AF-A0A183EPH4-F1
#
_entry.id   AF-A0A183EPH4-F1
#
_cell.length_a   1.000
_cell.length_b   1.000
_cell.length_c   1.000
_cell.angle_alpha   90.00
_cell.angle_beta   90.00
_cell.angle_gamma   90.00
#
_symmetry.space_group_name_H-M   'P 1'
#
loop_
_entity.id
_entity.type
_entity.pdbx_description
1 polymer ?
#
loop_
_entity_poly.entity_id
_entity_poly.type
_entity_poly.pdbx_seq_one_letter_code
_entity_poly.pdbx_strand_id
1 'polypeptide(L)'
;MYLCKASYYRKVLKGGSLIATDGDCVLGQPLASRVDTFLGISGANYGLCFCQPAQTIPAWCNALDGLYPGYTCEDQLLCASPDAECKQKNYSAFLESLNNDSHREADHVYAMWSDVDEVLLFRGMTWGKPTSRIPGMNGRWVSDRNGHMAMKDLTELRQYEAVVHHSI
;
A
#
# COMPACT_ATOMS: atom_id res chain seq x y z
N MET A 1 -28.69 -3.59 2.51
CA MET A 1 -27.52 -3.11 1.73
C MET A 1 -26.47 -2.67 2.75
N TYR A 2 -25.54 -3.57 3.09
CA TYR A 2 -24.47 -3.24 4.03
C TYR A 2 -23.48 -2.31 3.30
N LEU A 3 -23.26 -1.10 3.83
CA LEU A 3 -22.20 -0.24 3.35
C LEU A 3 -20.87 -0.93 3.67
N CYS A 4 -20.17 -1.37 2.64
CA CYS A 4 -18.83 -1.90 2.81
C CYS A 4 -17.90 -0.74 3.19
N LYS A 5 -17.33 -0.75 4.41
CA LYS A 5 -16.30 0.21 4.82
C LYS A 5 -14.96 -0.20 4.22
N ALA A 6 -14.81 -0.06 2.91
CA ALA A 6 -13.53 -0.24 2.26
C ALA A 6 -12.71 1.06 2.37
N SER A 7 -11.87 1.18 3.40
CA SER A 7 -10.94 2.32 3.56
C SER A 7 -9.70 2.22 2.64
N TYR A 8 -9.70 1.29 1.69
CA TYR A 8 -8.56 1.00 0.81
C TYR A 8 -8.96 1.10 -0.66
N TYR A 9 -8.58 2.21 -1.29
CA TYR A 9 -8.95 2.52 -2.68
C TYR A 9 -8.53 1.44 -3.68
N ARG A 10 -7.35 0.82 -3.52
CA ARG A 10 -6.89 -0.27 -4.40
C ARG A 10 -7.87 -1.44 -4.44
N LYS A 11 -8.48 -1.81 -3.30
CA LYS A 11 -9.46 -2.89 -3.24
C LYS A 11 -10.76 -2.51 -3.95
N VAL A 12 -11.20 -1.27 -3.80
CA VAL A 12 -12.39 -0.76 -4.52
C VAL A 12 -12.17 -0.84 -6.03
N LEU A 13 -10.97 -0.48 -6.50
CA LEU A 13 -10.62 -0.52 -7.92
C LEU A 13 -10.51 -1.95 -8.48
N LYS A 14 -9.93 -2.88 -7.70
CA LYS A 14 -9.81 -4.28 -8.10
C LYS A 14 -11.12 -5.09 -7.92
N GLY A 15 -12.04 -4.62 -7.09
CA GLY A 15 -13.31 -5.29 -6.84
C GLY A 15 -13.16 -6.66 -6.15
N GLY A 16 -14.05 -7.58 -6.49
CA GLY A 16 -14.14 -8.93 -5.94
C GLY A 16 -14.70 -8.97 -4.52
N SER A 17 -14.40 -10.04 -3.79
CA SER A 17 -14.80 -10.20 -2.39
C SER A 17 -13.78 -9.55 -1.45
N LEU A 18 -14.26 -8.91 -0.40
CA LEU A 18 -13.50 -8.39 0.73
C LEU A 18 -13.91 -9.17 1.98
N ILE A 19 -12.93 -9.75 2.66
CA ILE A 19 -13.09 -10.35 3.98
C ILE A 19 -12.41 -9.39 4.96
N ALA A 20 -13.14 -8.93 5.96
CA ALA A 20 -12.69 -7.90 6.88
C ALA A 20 -13.18 -8.18 8.31
N THR A 21 -12.53 -7.57 9.29
CA THR A 21 -12.83 -7.74 10.71
C THR A 21 -14.22 -7.18 11.06
N ASP A 22 -14.75 -6.23 10.27
CA ASP A 22 -16.08 -5.67 10.41
C ASP A 22 -17.15 -6.33 9.51
N GLY A 23 -16.78 -7.40 8.80
CA GLY A 23 -17.68 -8.24 8.02
C GLY A 23 -17.27 -8.37 6.55
N ASP A 24 -17.83 -9.39 5.90
CA ASP A 24 -17.53 -9.69 4.51
C ASP A 24 -18.42 -8.90 3.55
N CYS A 25 -17.87 -8.52 2.40
CA CYS A 25 -18.60 -7.78 1.38
C CYS A 25 -18.16 -8.16 -0.05
N VAL A 26 -19.03 -7.93 -1.02
CA VAL A 26 -18.73 -8.12 -2.45
C VAL A 26 -18.76 -6.76 -3.13
N LEU A 27 -17.60 -6.33 -3.65
CA LEU A 27 -17.41 -5.03 -4.29
C LEU A 27 -17.77 -5.05 -5.79
N GLY A 28 -18.03 -6.24 -6.34
CA GLY A 28 -18.42 -6.42 -7.74
C GLY A 28 -17.22 -6.54 -8.68
N GLN A 29 -17.42 -6.16 -9.94
CA GLN A 29 -16.39 -6.26 -10.98
C GLN A 29 -15.31 -5.18 -10.81
N PRO A 30 -14.07 -5.44 -11.25
CA PRO A 30 -13.01 -4.44 -11.24
C PRO A 30 -13.40 -3.17 -12.01
N LEU A 31 -13.03 -2.00 -11.47
CA LEU A 31 -13.28 -0.69 -12.05
C LEU A 31 -12.11 -0.15 -12.88
N ALA A 32 -11.00 -0.89 -12.95
CA ALA A 32 -9.76 -0.47 -13.60
C ALA A 32 -9.95 0.08 -15.01
N SER A 33 -10.81 -0.56 -15.83
CA SER A 33 -11.15 -0.11 -17.20
C SER A 33 -11.87 1.24 -17.29
N ARG A 34 -12.27 1.81 -16.15
CA ARG A 34 -12.96 3.10 -16.03
C ARG A 34 -12.11 4.13 -15.30
N VAL A 35 -10.88 3.78 -14.93
CA VAL A 35 -9.96 4.65 -14.21
C VAL A 35 -8.71 4.81 -15.06
N ASP A 36 -8.55 6.01 -15.60
CA ASP A 36 -7.39 6.38 -16.41
C ASP A 36 -6.11 6.30 -15.56
N THR A 37 -6.05 7.02 -14.45
CA THR A 37 -4.87 7.09 -13.59
C THR A 37 -5.18 6.81 -12.13
N PHE A 38 -4.37 5.96 -11.48
CA PHE A 38 -4.32 5.78 -10.04
C PHE A 38 -2.95 6.22 -9.49
N LEU A 39 -2.96 7.14 -8.53
CA LEU A 39 -1.77 7.61 -7.82
C LEU A 39 -1.86 7.25 -6.34
N GLY A 40 -0.99 6.34 -5.89
CA GLY A 40 -0.80 6.07 -4.46
C GLY A 40 0.17 7.07 -3.83
N ILE A 41 -0.26 7.77 -2.78
CA ILE A 41 0.58 8.72 -2.02
C ILE A 41 0.82 8.16 -0.61
N SER A 42 2.08 7.91 -0.25
CA SER A 42 2.52 7.35 1.04
C SER A 42 1.70 6.14 1.51
N GLY A 43 1.36 5.22 0.58
CA GLY A 43 0.55 4.05 0.91
C GLY A 43 1.32 2.97 1.69
N ALA A 44 0.71 2.30 2.65
CA ALA A 44 1.33 1.17 3.35
C ALA A 44 1.02 -0.19 2.65
N ASN A 45 1.33 -0.32 1.35
CA ASN A 45 0.90 -1.45 0.54
C ASN A 45 1.51 -2.80 0.96
N TYR A 46 2.63 -2.78 1.68
CA TYR A 46 3.28 -3.98 2.23
C TYR A 46 3.25 -4.01 3.77
N GLY A 47 2.37 -3.22 4.37
CA GLY A 47 2.24 -3.06 5.81
C GLY A 47 3.19 -2.03 6.39
N LEU A 48 3.08 -1.78 7.69
CA LEU A 48 3.95 -0.89 8.43
C LEU A 48 4.81 -1.71 9.36
N CYS A 49 6.11 -1.49 9.35
CA CYS A 49 7.03 -2.27 10.16
C CYS A 49 6.74 -2.18 11.67
N PHE A 50 6.24 -1.03 12.13
CA PHE A 50 5.76 -0.86 13.51
C PHE A 50 4.58 -1.78 13.88
N CYS A 51 3.78 -2.24 12.90
CA CYS A 51 2.72 -3.21 13.16
C CYS A 51 3.23 -4.65 13.39
N GLN A 52 4.51 -4.93 13.16
CA GLN A 52 5.08 -6.27 13.38
C GLN A 52 4.89 -6.76 14.84
N PRO A 53 5.26 -6.00 15.88
CA PRO A 53 4.99 -6.40 17.27
C PRO A 53 3.53 -6.18 17.72
N ALA A 54 2.75 -5.40 16.97
CA ALA A 54 1.46 -4.83 17.36
C ALA A 54 0.27 -5.53 16.70
N GLN A 55 0.32 -6.87 16.58
CA GLN A 55 -0.61 -7.68 15.76
C GLN A 55 -2.12 -7.47 16.00
N THR A 56 -2.54 -6.86 17.10
CA THR A 56 -3.97 -6.54 17.33
C THR A 56 -4.20 -5.19 17.99
N ILE A 57 -3.13 -4.50 18.42
CA ILE A 57 -3.23 -3.25 19.15
C ILE A 57 -2.21 -2.27 18.58
N PRO A 58 -2.65 -1.23 17.87
CA PRO A 58 -4.04 -0.87 17.58
C PRO A 58 -4.69 -1.77 16.53
N ALA A 59 -6.04 -1.78 16.47
CA ALA A 59 -6.81 -2.72 15.64
C ALA A 59 -6.44 -2.73 14.15
N TRP A 60 -5.90 -1.63 13.62
CA TRP A 60 -5.45 -1.52 12.23
C TRP A 60 -4.10 -2.19 11.94
N CYS A 61 -3.42 -2.78 12.93
CA CYS A 61 -2.20 -3.57 12.74
C CYS A 61 -2.47 -5.09 12.62
N ASN A 62 -3.72 -5.50 12.45
CA ASN A 62 -4.07 -6.92 12.38
C ASN A 62 -3.66 -7.62 11.07
N ALA A 63 -3.54 -8.95 11.13
CA ALA A 63 -3.11 -9.79 10.02
C ALA A 63 -4.22 -10.16 9.01
N LEU A 64 -5.47 -9.78 9.25
CA LEU A 64 -6.58 -10.04 8.34
C LEU A 64 -6.74 -8.89 7.34
N ASP A 65 -7.06 -7.70 7.81
CA ASP A 65 -7.39 -6.50 7.02
C ASP A 65 -6.59 -5.24 7.44
N GLY A 66 -5.62 -5.42 8.33
CA GLY A 66 -4.74 -4.36 8.82
C GLY A 66 -3.46 -4.18 8.01
N LEU A 67 -2.52 -3.44 8.60
CA LEU A 67 -1.22 -3.07 8.06
C LEU A 67 -0.09 -3.96 8.59
N TYR A 68 -0.41 -5.20 8.97
CA TYR A 68 0.56 -6.16 9.46
C TYR A 68 1.59 -6.52 8.38
N PRO A 69 2.91 -6.39 8.65
CA PRO A 69 3.95 -6.66 7.66
C PRO A 69 4.43 -8.12 7.65
N GLY A 70 3.89 -9.03 8.48
CA GLY A 70 4.45 -10.38 8.61
C GLY A 70 5.66 -10.43 9.57
N TYR A 71 6.09 -11.64 9.96
CA TYR A 71 7.23 -11.85 10.86
C TYR A 71 8.51 -12.34 10.19
N THR A 72 8.39 -12.91 8.99
CA THR A 72 9.51 -13.65 8.40
C THR A 72 9.70 -13.22 6.97
N CYS A 73 10.91 -12.77 6.70
CA CYS A 73 11.46 -12.72 5.37
C CYS A 73 12.73 -13.55 5.38
N GLU A 74 12.62 -14.79 4.92
CA GLU A 74 13.69 -15.78 5.05
C GLU A 74 14.17 -15.91 6.51
N ASP A 75 15.45 -15.66 6.78
CA ASP A 75 16.08 -15.80 8.10
C ASP A 75 16.06 -14.52 8.96
N GLN A 76 15.43 -13.44 8.49
CA GLN A 76 15.42 -12.16 9.20
C GLN A 76 14.15 -11.97 10.05
N LEU A 77 14.37 -11.49 11.28
CA LEU A 77 13.32 -11.34 12.29
C LEU A 77 12.69 -9.94 12.32
N LEU A 78 13.37 -8.90 11.81
CA LEU A 78 12.92 -7.51 11.92
C LEU A 78 12.75 -6.88 10.53
N CYS A 79 11.53 -6.44 10.24
CA CYS A 79 11.18 -5.79 8.98
C CYS A 79 11.97 -4.52 8.64
N ALA A 80 12.60 -3.89 9.65
CA ALA A 80 13.36 -2.63 9.53
C ALA A 80 14.84 -2.83 9.19
N SER A 81 15.37 -4.04 9.32
CA SER A 81 16.81 -4.32 9.17
C SER A 81 17.18 -5.35 8.10
N PRO A 82 16.47 -5.46 6.96
CA PRO A 82 16.84 -6.44 5.96
C PRO A 82 18.05 -5.98 5.14
N ASP A 83 19.05 -6.86 5.04
CA ASP A 83 20.27 -6.65 4.26
C ASP A 83 20.04 -6.56 2.73
N ALA A 84 18.87 -7.03 2.26
CA ALA A 84 18.45 -7.01 0.86
C ALA A 84 16.92 -7.06 0.72
N GLU A 85 16.39 -6.75 -0.47
CA GLU A 85 14.98 -7.02 -0.79
C GLU A 85 14.72 -8.53 -0.70
N CYS A 86 13.71 -8.92 0.06
CA CYS A 86 13.38 -10.31 0.30
C CYS A 86 11.89 -10.56 0.03
N LYS A 87 11.53 -11.83 -0.21
CA LYS A 87 10.13 -12.20 -0.47
C LYS A 87 9.35 -12.26 0.84
N GLN A 88 8.70 -11.16 1.19
CA GLN A 88 7.72 -11.09 2.29
C GLN A 88 6.65 -12.19 2.11
N LYS A 89 6.34 -12.91 3.19
CA LYS A 89 5.30 -13.94 3.26
C LYS A 89 4.43 -13.71 4.48
N ASN A 90 3.18 -14.18 4.44
CA ASN A 90 2.29 -14.21 5.60
C ASN A 90 2.13 -12.84 6.29
N TYR A 91 2.00 -11.79 5.49
CA TYR A 91 1.63 -10.46 5.97
C TYR A 91 0.11 -10.34 5.95
N SER A 92 -0.44 -9.15 6.20
CA SER A 92 -1.90 -8.93 6.18
C SER A 92 -2.55 -9.63 4.98
N ALA A 93 -3.47 -10.56 5.22
CA ALA A 93 -4.11 -11.38 4.18
C ALA A 93 -4.77 -10.51 3.11
N PHE A 94 -5.35 -9.40 3.53
CA PHE A 94 -5.87 -8.36 2.67
C PHE A 94 -4.79 -7.76 1.75
N LEU A 95 -3.68 -7.26 2.31
CA LEU A 95 -2.58 -6.68 1.52
C LEU A 95 -1.92 -7.73 0.60
N GLU A 96 -1.76 -8.96 1.09
CA GLU A 96 -1.23 -10.08 0.31
C GLU A 96 -2.12 -10.42 -0.88
N SER A 97 -3.43 -10.50 -0.67
CA SER A 97 -4.38 -10.69 -1.76
C SER A 97 -4.32 -9.56 -2.79
N LEU A 98 -4.24 -8.30 -2.34
CA LEU A 98 -4.15 -7.14 -3.23
C LEU A 98 -2.89 -7.12 -4.07
N ASN A 99 -1.76 -7.50 -3.47
CA ASN A 99 -0.47 -7.45 -4.14
C ASN A 99 -0.22 -8.64 -5.07
N ASN A 100 -0.87 -9.77 -4.81
CA ASN A 100 -0.81 -10.96 -5.66
C ASN A 100 -1.84 -10.93 -6.81
N ASP A 101 -2.86 -10.07 -6.73
CA ASP A 101 -3.83 -9.89 -7.81
C ASP A 101 -3.19 -9.19 -9.02
N SER A 102 -3.19 -9.85 -10.17
CA SER A 102 -2.64 -9.34 -11.43
C SER A 102 -3.49 -8.26 -12.10
N HIS A 103 -4.75 -8.06 -11.68
CA HIS A 103 -5.55 -6.95 -12.18
C HIS A 103 -4.92 -5.63 -11.75
N ARG A 104 -4.89 -4.66 -12.67
CA ARG A 104 -4.36 -3.32 -12.41
C ARG A 104 -5.41 -2.47 -11.69
N GLU A 105 -4.98 -1.46 -10.96
CA GLU A 105 -5.87 -0.46 -10.34
C GLU A 105 -6.45 0.53 -11.37
N ALA A 106 -5.70 0.80 -12.44
CA ALA A 106 -6.01 1.76 -13.49
C ALA A 106 -5.16 1.45 -14.75
N ASP A 107 -5.42 2.17 -15.84
CA ASP A 107 -4.56 2.11 -17.04
C ASP A 107 -3.14 2.57 -16.71
N HIS A 108 -3.02 3.70 -16.00
CA HIS A 108 -1.77 4.26 -15.50
C HIS A 108 -1.72 4.21 -13.96
N VAL A 109 -0.71 3.54 -13.40
CA VAL A 109 -0.54 3.34 -11.96
C VAL A 109 0.79 3.96 -11.52
N TYR A 110 0.73 4.91 -10.60
CA TYR A 110 1.92 5.56 -10.03
C TYR A 110 1.91 5.45 -8.51
N ALA A 111 3.10 5.54 -7.92
CA ALA A 111 3.25 5.64 -6.48
C ALA A 111 4.28 6.69 -6.11
N MET A 112 4.02 7.44 -5.05
CA MET A 112 4.97 8.39 -4.49
C MET A 112 5.01 8.32 -2.97
N TRP A 113 6.19 8.52 -2.41
CA TRP A 113 6.42 8.49 -0.95
C TRP A 113 7.66 9.31 -0.59
N SER A 114 8.03 9.28 0.69
CA SER A 114 9.20 9.98 1.19
C SER A 114 10.09 9.09 2.04
N ASP A 115 11.40 9.32 1.93
CA ASP A 115 12.42 8.70 2.78
C ASP A 115 12.43 9.29 4.20
N VAL A 116 11.79 10.45 4.41
CA VAL A 116 11.67 11.12 5.72
C VAL A 116 10.25 11.07 6.28
N ASP A 117 9.40 10.19 5.74
CA ASP A 117 8.02 9.98 6.19
C ASP A 117 7.98 9.44 7.62
N GLU A 118 7.48 10.26 8.54
CA GLU A 118 7.41 10.01 9.97
C GLU A 118 6.36 8.95 10.37
N VAL A 119 5.48 8.54 9.45
CA VAL A 119 4.44 7.53 9.67
C VAL A 119 4.85 6.20 9.07
N LEU A 120 5.41 6.20 7.86
CA LEU A 120 5.91 4.97 7.24
C LEU A 120 7.11 4.41 8.00
N LEU A 121 7.92 5.30 8.61
CA LEU A 121 9.14 5.00 9.35
C LEU A 121 10.18 4.26 8.50
N PHE A 122 11.38 4.06 9.04
CA PHE A 122 12.44 3.24 8.41
C PHE A 122 12.70 3.58 6.93
N ARG A 123 12.66 4.87 6.58
CA ARG A 123 12.79 5.37 5.20
C ARG A 123 11.75 4.81 4.23
N GLY A 124 10.55 4.50 4.73
CA GLY A 124 9.47 3.91 3.95
C GLY A 124 9.70 2.45 3.58
N MET A 125 10.62 1.76 4.25
CA MET A 125 11.01 0.38 3.92
C MET A 125 10.30 -0.63 4.82
N THR A 126 9.96 -1.78 4.25
CA THR A 126 9.43 -2.94 4.97
C THR A 126 9.95 -4.19 4.26
N TRP A 127 10.77 -5.00 4.93
CA TRP A 127 11.39 -6.19 4.32
C TRP A 127 12.23 -5.88 3.06
N GLY A 128 12.93 -4.74 3.07
CA GLY A 128 13.94 -4.39 2.06
C GLY A 128 13.33 -3.83 0.79
N LYS A 129 12.02 -3.62 0.79
CA LYS A 129 11.26 -2.99 -0.28
C LYS A 129 10.51 -1.75 0.23
N PRO A 130 10.27 -0.75 -0.62
CA PRO A 130 9.43 0.39 -0.26
C PRO A 130 7.99 -0.08 -0.02
N THR A 131 7.42 0.22 1.16
CA THR A 131 6.05 -0.19 1.49
C THR A 131 5.02 0.49 0.60
N SER A 132 5.31 1.70 0.12
CA SER A 132 4.47 2.46 -0.82
C SER A 132 4.45 1.95 -2.24
N ARG A 133 5.32 0.99 -2.59
CA ARG A 133 5.33 0.38 -3.92
C ARG A 133 4.00 -0.31 -4.21
N ILE A 134 3.48 -0.10 -5.42
CA ILE A 134 2.33 -0.84 -5.96
C ILE A 134 2.85 -1.82 -7.02
N PRO A 135 2.51 -3.12 -6.94
CA PRO A 135 2.83 -4.08 -8.00
C PRO A 135 2.32 -3.62 -9.37
N GLY A 136 3.19 -3.66 -10.39
CA GLY A 136 2.83 -3.27 -11.75
C GLY A 136 2.70 -1.77 -12.01
N MET A 137 3.12 -0.90 -11.08
CA MET A 137 3.15 0.55 -11.29
C MET A 137 4.05 0.95 -12.48
N ASN A 138 3.63 1.96 -13.23
CA ASN A 138 4.32 2.54 -14.37
C ASN A 138 5.52 3.40 -13.95
N GLY A 139 5.46 4.02 -12.77
CA GLY A 139 6.51 4.91 -12.30
C GLY A 139 6.41 5.23 -10.81
N ARG A 140 7.46 5.85 -10.28
CA ARG A 140 7.51 6.33 -8.90
C ARG A 140 8.28 7.62 -8.75
N TRP A 141 7.93 8.38 -7.71
CA TRP A 141 8.73 9.49 -7.23
C TRP A 141 8.97 9.37 -5.71
N VAL A 142 10.17 9.72 -5.27
CA VAL A 142 10.57 9.63 -3.86
C VAL A 142 11.08 11.00 -3.40
N SER A 143 10.47 11.53 -2.34
CA SER A 143 10.91 12.76 -1.68
C SER A 143 12.01 12.48 -0.66
N ASP A 144 12.93 13.42 -0.52
CA ASP A 144 13.94 13.47 0.54
C ASP A 144 13.57 14.48 1.65
N ARG A 145 12.40 15.14 1.57
CA ARG A 145 12.07 16.32 2.41
C ARG A 145 10.66 16.34 2.99
N ASN A 146 9.68 15.73 2.32
CA ASN A 146 8.29 15.86 2.71
C ASN A 146 7.90 14.79 3.74
N GLY A 147 7.32 15.19 4.87
CA GLY A 147 6.67 14.25 5.80
C GLY A 147 5.41 13.62 5.22
N HIS A 148 4.75 12.74 5.98
CA HIS A 148 3.63 11.91 5.50
C HIS A 148 2.49 12.73 4.88
N MET A 149 2.03 13.75 5.61
CA MET A 149 0.94 14.62 5.13
C MET A 149 1.42 15.59 4.04
N ALA A 150 2.66 16.07 4.15
CA ALA A 150 3.26 16.96 3.16
C ALA A 150 3.41 16.28 1.78
N MET A 151 3.54 14.96 1.73
CA MET A 151 3.50 14.19 0.48
C MET A 151 2.20 14.39 -0.28
N LYS A 152 1.06 14.61 0.40
CA LYS A 152 -0.21 14.95 -0.25
C LYS A 152 -0.36 16.45 -0.47
N ASP A 153 0.07 17.26 0.49
CA ASP A 153 -0.27 18.69 0.53
C ASP A 153 0.68 19.59 -0.28
N LEU A 154 1.93 19.19 -0.46
CA LEU A 154 3.01 20.03 -1.03
C LEU A 154 3.64 19.44 -2.30
N THR A 155 2.92 18.55 -2.97
CA THR A 155 3.41 17.86 -4.18
C THR A 155 2.39 17.90 -5.32
N GLU A 156 1.53 18.91 -5.33
CA GLU A 156 0.44 19.09 -6.29
C GLU A 156 0.92 19.05 -7.74
N LEU A 157 2.13 19.56 -8.03
CA LEU A 157 2.73 19.45 -9.35
C LEU A 157 2.99 17.99 -9.74
N ARG A 158 3.50 17.15 -8.82
CA ARG A 158 3.72 15.71 -9.10
C ARG A 158 2.41 14.96 -9.29
N GLN A 159 1.38 15.33 -8.53
CA GLN A 159 0.04 14.76 -8.68
C GLN A 159 -0.55 15.13 -10.05
N TYR A 160 -0.38 16.39 -10.48
CA TYR A 160 -0.80 16.86 -11.80
C TYR A 160 -0.08 16.13 -12.93
N GLU A 161 1.25 16.02 -12.87
CA GLU A 161 2.04 15.28 -13.89
C GLU A 161 1.57 13.83 -14.03
N ALA A 162 1.30 13.15 -12.91
CA ALA A 162 0.85 11.76 -12.93
C ALA A 162 -0.51 11.61 -13.62
N VAL A 163 -1.46 12.51 -13.33
CA VAL A 163 -2.84 12.44 -13.82
C VAL A 163 -3.00 12.96 -15.25
N VAL A 164 -2.30 14.04 -15.61
CA VAL A 164 -2.49 14.73 -16.90
C VAL A 164 -1.49 14.28 -17.95
N HIS A 165 -0.26 14.00 -17.54
CA HIS A 165 0.84 13.68 -18.44
C HIS A 165 1.28 12.21 -18.37
N HIS A 166 0.65 11.43 -17.49
CA HIS A 166 1.00 10.03 -17.25
C HIS A 166 2.52 9.87 -17.02
N SER A 167 3.08 10.73 -16.17
CA SER A 167 4.50 10.71 -15.79
C SER A 167 4.68 11.18 -14.35
N ILE A 168 5.71 10.72 -13.64
CA ILE A 168 5.92 11.08 -12.22
C ILE A 168 7.39 11.31 -11.87
#